data_AF-A0A5C5W3L8-F1
#
_entry.id   AF-A0A5C5W3L8-F1
#
_cell.length_a   1.000
_cell.length_b   1.000
_cell.length_c   1.000
_cell.angle_alpha   90.00
_cell.angle_beta   90.00
_cell.angle_gamma   90.00
#
_symmetry.space_group_name_H-M   'P 1'
#
loop_
_entity.id
_entity.type
_entity.pdbx_description
1 polymer ?
#
loop_
_entity_poly.entity_id
_entity_poly.type
_entity_poly.pdbx_seq_one_letter_code
_entity_poly.pdbx_strand_id
1 'polypeptide(L)'
;MSVDATTQRIAVPSPPGTLSESERISVLTEEYRALYGLLSFRLAAVDRRLPVAGGALGAVLGGFSALPADSKLVVLLAMPPALTWLMRTTISHSRSKEDVLRRIDEIERQVNQIAGEELLAFQSRHPNRGQKVGGRSGSGIVFAVLAFCFTALASCAYLVGPMIGLSAHMLIAYWVFLAATGADIARSVARLRRYRYQKPPSDACPLFVGRR
;
A
#
# COMPACT_ATOMS: atom_id res chain seq x y z
N MET A 1 16.36 64.97 -4.85
CA MET A 1 16.77 64.03 -5.92
C MET A 1 17.28 62.78 -5.23
N SER A 2 16.40 61.79 -5.05
CA SER A 2 16.70 60.51 -4.39
C SER A 2 17.13 59.52 -5.46
N VAL A 3 18.33 58.97 -5.33
CA VAL A 3 18.89 57.97 -6.25
C VAL A 3 18.40 56.61 -5.77
N ASP A 4 17.40 56.06 -6.46
CA ASP A 4 16.96 54.66 -6.27
C ASP A 4 18.05 53.72 -6.78
N ALA A 5 18.86 53.21 -5.86
CA ALA A 5 19.79 52.12 -6.11
C ALA A 5 19.01 50.80 -6.19
N THR A 6 18.30 50.58 -7.29
CA THR A 6 17.76 49.27 -7.66
C THR A 6 18.95 48.35 -7.94
N THR A 7 19.37 47.61 -6.91
CA THR A 7 20.41 46.60 -7.00
C THR A 7 19.89 45.46 -7.85
N GLN A 8 20.10 45.58 -9.16
CA GLN A 8 19.82 44.54 -10.14
C GLN A 8 20.85 43.42 -9.90
N ARG A 9 20.44 42.38 -9.16
CA ARG A 9 21.24 41.17 -9.00
C ARG A 9 21.49 40.58 -10.38
N ILE A 10 22.73 40.69 -10.84
CA ILE A 10 23.22 40.03 -12.04
C ILE A 10 23.03 38.52 -11.83
N ALA A 11 22.09 37.94 -12.56
CA ALA A 11 21.90 36.50 -12.60
C ALA A 11 23.16 35.88 -13.22
N VAL A 12 23.97 35.25 -12.38
CA VAL A 12 25.10 34.44 -12.83
C VAL A 12 24.52 33.29 -13.67
N PRO A 13 24.87 33.17 -14.97
CA PRO A 13 24.38 32.07 -15.78
C PRO A 13 24.89 30.76 -15.18
N SER A 14 23.94 29.92 -14.75
CA SER A 14 24.21 28.59 -14.22
C SER A 14 24.94 27.76 -15.28
N PRO A 15 25.95 26.95 -14.91
CA PRO A 15 26.58 26.04 -15.85
C PRO A 15 25.54 25.12 -16.51
N PRO A 16 25.73 24.73 -17.78
CA PRO A 16 24.81 23.83 -18.47
C PRO A 16 24.71 22.51 -17.71
N GLY A 17 23.57 22.29 -17.04
CA GLY A 17 23.31 21.09 -16.24
C GLY A 17 22.86 21.35 -14.79
N THR A 18 22.92 22.58 -14.28
CA THR A 18 22.36 22.90 -12.94
C THR A 18 21.08 23.71 -13.07
N LEU A 19 19.94 23.10 -12.74
CA LEU A 19 18.65 23.78 -12.67
C LEU A 19 18.68 24.90 -11.62
N SER A 20 17.99 26.00 -11.92
CA SER A 20 17.74 27.04 -10.93
C SER A 20 16.88 26.50 -9.79
N GLU A 21 16.96 27.13 -8.61
CA GLU A 21 16.14 26.75 -7.44
C GLU A 21 14.64 26.79 -7.76
N SER A 22 14.20 27.76 -8.56
CA SER A 22 12.81 27.89 -9.02
C SER A 22 12.38 26.74 -9.92
N GLU A 23 13.22 26.34 -10.88
CA GLU A 23 12.97 25.19 -11.75
C GLU A 23 12.95 23.88 -10.94
N ARG A 24 13.85 23.76 -9.95
CA ARG A 24 13.92 22.59 -9.06
C ARG A 24 12.65 22.46 -8.22
N ILE A 25 12.15 23.56 -7.64
CA ILE A 25 10.88 23.58 -6.91
C ILE A 25 9.72 23.22 -7.85
N SER A 26 9.69 23.77 -9.07
CA SER A 26 8.64 23.48 -10.05
C SER A 26 8.58 21.98 -10.39
N VAL A 27 9.73 21.36 -10.67
CA VAL A 27 9.81 19.92 -10.97
C VAL A 27 9.39 19.07 -9.77
N LEU A 28 9.86 19.40 -8.56
CA LEU A 28 9.46 18.69 -7.34
C LEU A 28 7.95 18.81 -7.07
N THR A 29 7.37 19.98 -7.33
CA THR A 29 5.92 20.22 -7.16
C THR A 29 5.10 19.44 -8.19
N GLU A 30 5.58 19.31 -9.42
CA GLU A 30 4.91 18.50 -10.44
C GLU A 30 5.02 17.00 -10.13
N GLU A 31 6.19 16.53 -9.65
CA GLU A 31 6.33 15.16 -9.14
C GLU A 31 5.38 14.89 -7.97
N TYR A 32 5.28 15.82 -7.02
CA TYR A 32 4.33 15.77 -5.91
C TYR A 32 2.89 15.64 -6.41
N ARG A 33 2.49 16.49 -7.38
CA ARG A 33 1.14 16.47 -7.96
C ARG A 33 0.84 15.14 -8.65
N ALA A 34 1.79 14.62 -9.43
CA ALA A 34 1.67 13.34 -10.10
C ALA A 34 1.55 12.17 -9.10
N LEU A 35 2.38 12.15 -8.05
CA LEU A 35 2.34 11.14 -6.99
C LEU A 35 1.05 11.18 -6.18
N TYR A 36 0.55 12.38 -5.88
CA TYR A 36 -0.73 12.57 -5.20
C TYR A 36 -1.91 12.12 -6.08
N GLY A 37 -1.87 12.43 -7.38
CA GLY A 37 -2.84 11.91 -8.35
C GLY A 37 -2.82 10.38 -8.43
N LEU A 38 -1.64 9.77 -8.48
CA LEU A 38 -1.48 8.32 -8.47
C LEU A 38 -1.99 7.69 -7.16
N LEU A 39 -1.69 8.31 -6.02
CA LEU A 39 -2.14 7.85 -4.71
C LEU A 39 -3.66 7.88 -4.59
N SER A 40 -4.29 8.99 -4.99
CA SER A 40 -5.75 9.15 -4.92
C SER A 40 -6.47 8.16 -5.84
N PHE A 41 -5.99 7.99 -7.08
CA PHE A 41 -6.50 6.96 -7.99
C PHE A 41 -6.39 5.55 -7.39
N ARG A 42 -5.24 5.23 -6.80
CA ARG A 42 -4.97 3.94 -6.15
C ARG A 42 -5.88 3.70 -4.96
N LEU A 43 -6.07 4.69 -4.09
CA LEU A 43 -6.98 4.58 -2.94
C LEU A 43 -8.41 4.34 -3.41
N ALA A 44 -8.90 5.11 -4.38
CA ALA A 44 -10.24 4.95 -4.94
C ALA A 44 -10.46 3.55 -5.55
N ALA A 45 -9.46 3.01 -6.25
CA ALA A 45 -9.52 1.65 -6.79
C ALA A 45 -9.60 0.57 -5.69
N VAL A 46 -8.94 0.79 -4.55
CA VAL A 46 -8.96 -0.17 -3.42
C VAL A 46 -10.25 -0.11 -2.63
N ASP A 47 -10.75 1.10 -2.38
CA ASP A 47 -12.02 1.29 -1.68
C ASP A 47 -13.18 0.65 -2.44
N ARG A 48 -13.08 0.53 -3.78
CA ARG A 48 -14.06 -0.20 -4.59
C ARG A 48 -13.88 -1.71 -4.59
N ARG A 49 -12.63 -2.20 -4.68
CA ARG A 49 -12.39 -3.64 -4.86
C ARG A 49 -12.58 -4.46 -3.58
N LEU A 50 -12.28 -3.88 -2.40
CA LEU A 50 -12.34 -4.61 -1.13
C LEU A 50 -13.77 -4.98 -0.73
N PRO A 51 -14.76 -4.06 -0.77
CA PRO A 51 -16.16 -4.41 -0.52
C PRO A 51 -16.71 -5.41 -1.53
N VAL A 52 -16.33 -5.30 -2.81
CA VAL A 52 -16.77 -6.23 -3.85
C VAL A 52 -16.22 -7.64 -3.61
N ALA A 53 -14.91 -7.77 -3.37
CA ALA A 53 -14.30 -9.06 -3.08
C ALA A 53 -14.82 -9.66 -1.77
N GLY A 54 -14.95 -8.85 -0.71
CA GLY A 54 -15.51 -9.27 0.57
C GLY A 54 -16.98 -9.68 0.45
N GLY A 55 -17.78 -8.92 -0.29
CA GLY A 55 -19.19 -9.21 -0.55
C GLY A 55 -19.38 -10.47 -1.40
N ALA A 56 -18.58 -10.66 -2.45
CA ALA A 56 -18.62 -11.87 -3.27
C ALA A 56 -18.26 -13.12 -2.44
N LEU A 57 -17.18 -13.07 -1.68
CA LEU A 57 -16.77 -14.18 -0.82
C LEU A 57 -17.77 -14.44 0.32
N GLY A 58 -18.35 -13.37 0.89
CA GLY A 58 -19.42 -13.48 1.89
C GLY A 58 -20.69 -14.10 1.33
N ALA A 59 -21.10 -13.71 0.11
CA ALA A 59 -22.24 -14.29 -0.58
C ALA A 59 -22.03 -15.77 -0.91
N VAL A 60 -20.82 -16.15 -1.35
CA VAL A 60 -20.46 -17.55 -1.59
C VAL A 60 -20.55 -18.37 -0.30
N LEU A 61 -20.07 -17.84 0.82
CA LEU A 61 -20.18 -18.51 2.12
C LEU A 61 -21.63 -18.60 2.61
N GLY A 62 -22.41 -17.53 2.48
CA GLY A 62 -23.82 -17.50 2.90
C GLY A 62 -24.74 -18.37 2.03
N GLY A 63 -24.45 -18.45 0.73
CA GLY A 63 -25.17 -19.29 -0.23
C GLY A 63 -24.69 -20.74 -0.27
N PHE A 64 -23.68 -21.11 0.52
CA PHE A 64 -23.05 -22.42 0.45
C PHE A 64 -24.05 -23.57 0.69
N SER A 65 -25.02 -23.39 1.59
CA SER A 65 -26.03 -24.39 1.90
C SER A 65 -26.95 -24.70 0.70
N ALA A 66 -27.19 -23.71 -0.16
CA ALA A 66 -28.04 -23.80 -1.34
C ALA A 66 -27.33 -24.40 -2.58
N LEU A 67 -26.02 -24.62 -2.51
CA LEU A 67 -25.26 -25.19 -3.62
C LEU A 67 -25.56 -26.69 -3.82
N PRO A 68 -25.51 -27.18 -5.07
CA PRO A 68 -25.46 -28.62 -5.35
C PRO A 68 -24.24 -29.27 -4.69
N ALA A 69 -24.34 -30.56 -4.34
CA ALA A 69 -23.28 -31.30 -3.65
C ALA A 69 -21.93 -31.24 -4.41
N ASP A 70 -21.96 -31.40 -5.72
CA ASP A 70 -20.76 -31.37 -6.57
C ASP A 70 -20.07 -30.00 -6.57
N SER A 71 -20.86 -28.91 -6.52
CA SER A 71 -20.34 -27.54 -6.52
C SER A 71 -19.74 -27.14 -5.17
N LYS A 72 -20.18 -27.74 -4.05
CA LYS A 72 -19.65 -27.46 -2.70
C LYS A 72 -18.16 -27.74 -2.61
N LEU A 73 -17.72 -28.87 -3.18
CA LEU A 73 -16.31 -29.25 -3.21
C LEU A 73 -15.47 -28.27 -4.03
N VAL A 74 -15.97 -27.87 -5.20
CA VAL A 74 -15.29 -26.88 -6.06
C VAL A 74 -15.11 -25.56 -5.31
N VAL A 75 -16.16 -25.07 -4.62
CA VAL A 75 -16.08 -23.85 -3.83
C VAL A 75 -15.06 -23.99 -2.70
N LEU A 76 -15.11 -25.09 -1.92
CA LEU A 76 -14.18 -25.30 -0.81
C LEU A 76 -12.71 -25.42 -1.26
N LEU A 77 -12.45 -25.91 -2.47
CA LEU A 77 -11.12 -25.96 -3.06
C LEU A 77 -10.67 -24.59 -3.60
N ALA A 78 -11.58 -23.81 -4.18
CA ALA A 78 -11.29 -22.50 -4.76
C ALA A 78 -11.16 -21.38 -3.71
N MET A 79 -11.79 -21.52 -2.53
CA MET A 79 -11.78 -20.50 -1.49
C MET A 79 -10.38 -20.19 -0.95
N PRO A 80 -9.57 -21.17 -0.50
CA PRO A 80 -8.23 -20.88 0.03
C PRO A 80 -7.31 -20.11 -0.95
N PRO A 81 -7.16 -20.48 -2.24
CA PRO A 81 -6.34 -19.70 -3.16
C PRO A 81 -6.91 -18.31 -3.41
N ALA A 82 -8.24 -18.14 -3.48
CA ALA A 82 -8.85 -16.82 -3.60
C ALA A 82 -8.51 -15.91 -2.39
N LEU A 83 -8.51 -16.46 -1.17
CA LEU A 83 -8.11 -15.74 0.04
C LEU A 83 -6.62 -15.35 0.01
N THR A 84 -5.73 -16.25 -0.42
CA THR A 84 -4.30 -15.90 -0.56
C THR A 84 -4.10 -14.78 -1.58
N TRP A 85 -4.82 -14.81 -2.70
CA TRP A 85 -4.75 -13.78 -3.72
C TRP A 85 -5.25 -12.42 -3.21
N LEU A 86 -6.40 -12.40 -2.52
CA LEU A 86 -6.94 -11.21 -1.87
C LEU A 86 -5.93 -10.61 -0.88
N MET A 87 -5.29 -11.45 -0.08
CA MET A 87 -4.30 -10.99 0.88
C MET A 87 -3.04 -10.43 0.21
N ARG A 88 -2.51 -11.13 -0.80
CA ARG A 88 -1.29 -10.70 -1.52
C ARG A 88 -1.50 -9.37 -2.23
N THR A 89 -2.65 -9.20 -2.90
CA THR A 89 -3.00 -7.94 -3.58
C THR A 89 -3.23 -6.80 -2.59
N THR A 90 -3.77 -7.08 -1.40
CA THR A 90 -3.90 -6.11 -0.31
C THR A 90 -2.53 -5.67 0.21
N ILE A 91 -1.64 -6.62 0.51
CA ILE A 91 -0.28 -6.33 0.99
C ILE A 91 0.55 -5.55 -0.04
N SER A 92 0.51 -5.98 -1.31
CA SER A 92 1.21 -5.29 -2.41
C SER A 92 0.77 -3.84 -2.52
N HIS A 93 -0.54 -3.61 -2.40
CA HIS A 93 -1.07 -2.26 -2.42
C HIS A 93 -0.68 -1.44 -1.20
N SER A 94 -0.75 -2.01 0.00
CA SER A 94 -0.31 -1.33 1.22
C SER A 94 1.16 -0.92 1.17
N ARG A 95 2.03 -1.75 0.59
CA ARG A 95 3.45 -1.38 0.34
C ARG A 95 3.56 -0.22 -0.62
N SER A 96 2.90 -0.33 -1.77
CA SER A 96 2.95 0.71 -2.78
C SER A 96 2.42 2.06 -2.28
N LYS A 97 1.38 2.05 -1.45
CA LYS A 97 0.85 3.24 -0.76
C LYS A 97 1.88 3.84 0.18
N GLU A 98 2.52 3.01 1.01
CA GLU A 98 3.57 3.45 1.94
C GLU A 98 4.77 4.06 1.21
N ASP A 99 5.20 3.46 0.09
CA ASP A 99 6.31 3.96 -0.73
C ASP A 99 5.99 5.35 -1.30
N VAL A 100 4.78 5.54 -1.85
CA VAL A 100 4.34 6.84 -2.38
C VAL A 100 4.26 7.89 -1.29
N LEU A 101 3.72 7.55 -0.11
CA LEU A 101 3.65 8.48 1.02
C LEU A 101 5.03 8.91 1.53
N ARG A 102 6.00 7.98 1.57
CA ARG A 102 7.39 8.30 1.92
C ARG A 102 8.03 9.21 0.89
N ARG A 103 7.78 8.97 -0.40
CA ARG A 103 8.30 9.82 -1.47
C ARG A 103 7.73 11.23 -1.40
N ILE A 104 6.44 11.36 -1.10
CA ILE A 104 5.79 12.65 -0.88
C ILE A 104 6.47 13.40 0.28
N ASP A 105 6.66 12.77 1.44
CA ASP A 105 7.37 13.39 2.59
C ASP A 105 8.81 13.78 2.24
N GLU A 106 9.53 13.00 1.42
CA GLU A 106 10.86 13.38 0.94
C GLU A 106 10.84 14.64 0.07
N ILE A 107 9.86 14.77 -0.83
CA ILE A 107 9.71 15.94 -1.69
C ILE A 107 9.38 17.18 -0.86
N GLU A 108 8.47 17.07 0.11
CA GLU A 108 8.12 18.19 0.99
C GLU A 108 9.33 18.71 1.76
N ARG A 109 10.12 17.80 2.36
CA ARG A 109 11.34 18.18 3.07
C ARG A 109 12.34 18.89 2.16
N GLN A 110 12.47 18.46 0.91
CA GLN A 110 13.36 19.12 -0.04
C GLN A 110 12.85 20.49 -0.46
N VAL A 111 11.54 20.66 -0.71
CA VAL A 111 10.96 21.96 -1.04
C VAL A 111 11.12 22.93 0.13
N ASN A 112 10.84 22.49 1.37
CA ASN A 112 11.03 23.31 2.56
C ASN A 112 12.51 23.67 2.80
N GLN A 113 13.44 22.75 2.50
CA GLN A 113 14.88 23.04 2.56
C GLN A 113 15.31 24.09 1.54
N ILE A 114 14.80 24.05 0.31
CA ILE A 114 15.13 25.03 -0.73
C ILE A 114 14.49 26.38 -0.40
N ALA A 115 13.26 26.38 0.10
CA ALA A 115 12.54 27.60 0.47
C ALA A 115 13.09 28.28 1.74
N GLY A 116 13.80 27.55 2.60
CA GLY A 116 14.29 28.05 3.89
C GLY A 116 13.19 28.21 4.96
N GLU A 117 11.94 27.92 4.60
CA GLU A 117 10.76 28.00 5.47
C GLU A 117 9.87 26.76 5.24
N GLU A 118 9.03 26.43 6.23
CA GLU A 118 8.06 25.34 6.09
C GLU A 118 6.83 25.81 5.29
N LEU A 119 6.87 25.61 3.98
CA LEU A 119 5.77 25.96 3.07
C LEU A 119 4.77 24.83 2.88
N LEU A 120 5.23 23.57 2.91
CA LEU A 120 4.41 22.38 2.71
C LEU A 120 4.44 21.46 3.94
N ALA A 121 3.26 21.08 4.44
CA ALA A 121 3.11 20.14 5.54
C ALA A 121 1.91 19.22 5.33
N PHE A 122 2.12 18.07 4.68
CA PHE A 122 1.08 17.05 4.48
C PHE A 122 0.72 16.28 5.76
N GLN A 123 1.58 16.29 6.78
CA GLN A 123 1.29 15.66 8.07
C GLN A 123 1.13 16.68 9.20
N SER A 124 0.06 16.53 9.97
CA SER A 124 -0.10 17.25 11.23
C SER A 124 1.06 16.94 12.19
N ARG A 125 1.73 17.99 12.67
CA ARG A 125 2.74 17.94 13.74
C ARG A 125 2.09 17.54 15.05
N HIS A 126 1.73 16.27 15.22
CA HIS A 126 1.30 15.78 16.53
C HIS A 126 2.57 15.50 17.37
N PRO A 127 2.78 16.18 18.53
CA PRO A 127 4.03 16.15 19.29
C PRO A 127 4.43 14.76 19.80
N ASN A 128 3.50 13.80 19.80
CA ASN A 128 3.71 12.43 20.25
C ASN A 128 3.93 11.41 19.11
N ARG A 129 4.10 11.88 17.87
CA ARG A 129 4.35 11.04 16.68
C ARG A 129 5.70 11.38 16.06
N GLY A 130 6.77 10.88 16.67
CA GLY A 130 8.11 11.00 16.12
C GLY A 130 8.19 10.38 14.72
N GLN A 131 8.63 11.18 13.73
CA GLN A 131 9.28 10.81 12.46
C GLN A 131 8.71 9.67 11.60
N LYS A 132 7.54 9.11 11.92
CA LYS A 132 6.94 7.98 11.20
C LYS A 132 5.81 8.48 10.30
N VAL A 133 6.20 8.75 9.06
CA VAL A 133 5.28 8.87 7.92
C VAL A 133 4.41 7.61 7.85
N GLY A 134 3.10 7.74 7.67
CA GLY A 134 2.24 6.67 7.11
C GLY A 134 1.80 5.46 7.97
N GLY A 135 2.38 5.18 9.13
CA GLY A 135 2.24 3.85 9.78
C GLY A 135 0.82 3.36 10.18
N ARG A 136 -0.20 4.23 10.25
CA ARG A 136 -1.58 3.86 10.66
C ARG A 136 -2.59 3.70 9.50
N SER A 137 -2.36 4.32 8.34
CA SER A 137 -3.40 4.35 7.29
C SER A 137 -3.46 3.08 6.44
N GLY A 138 -2.37 2.31 6.37
CA GLY A 138 -2.33 1.03 5.64
C GLY A 138 -2.64 -0.19 6.50
N SER A 139 -2.34 -0.15 7.80
CA SER A 139 -2.41 -1.31 8.69
C SER A 139 -3.84 -1.74 9.01
N GLY A 140 -4.76 -0.79 9.21
CA GLY A 140 -6.17 -1.10 9.49
C GLY A 140 -6.82 -1.97 8.41
N ILE A 141 -6.60 -1.64 7.14
CA ILE A 141 -7.12 -2.42 6.01
C ILE A 141 -6.52 -3.84 5.97
N VAL A 142 -5.20 -3.96 6.15
CA VAL A 142 -4.53 -5.26 6.17
C VAL A 142 -5.05 -6.13 7.30
N PHE A 143 -5.27 -5.57 8.49
CA PHE A 143 -5.84 -6.30 9.62
C PHE A 143 -7.29 -6.72 9.39
N ALA A 144 -8.11 -5.87 8.78
CA ALA A 144 -9.49 -6.22 8.43
C ALA A 144 -9.53 -7.38 7.42
N VAL A 145 -8.71 -7.33 6.36
CA VAL A 145 -8.61 -8.42 5.38
C VAL A 145 -8.05 -9.69 6.01
N LEU A 146 -7.06 -9.58 6.91
CA LEU A 146 -6.51 -10.71 7.64
C LEU A 146 -7.58 -11.41 8.49
N ALA A 147 -8.34 -10.64 9.27
CA ALA A 147 -9.43 -11.15 10.10
C ALA A 147 -10.48 -11.86 9.23
N PHE A 148 -10.89 -11.21 8.13
CA PHE A 148 -11.81 -11.79 7.16
C PHE A 148 -11.30 -13.12 6.57
N CYS A 149 -10.03 -13.19 6.16
CA CYS A 149 -9.43 -14.43 5.66
C CYS A 149 -9.46 -15.56 6.70
N PHE A 150 -9.12 -15.28 7.96
CA PHE A 150 -9.16 -16.30 9.01
C PHE A 150 -10.59 -16.75 9.33
N THR A 151 -11.55 -15.82 9.36
CA THR A 151 -12.97 -16.16 9.51
C THR A 151 -13.44 -17.04 8.35
N ALA A 152 -13.10 -16.70 7.10
CA ALA A 152 -13.47 -17.49 5.93
C ALA A 152 -12.82 -18.89 5.93
N LEU A 153 -11.55 -19.02 6.35
CA LEU A 153 -10.89 -20.32 6.52
C LEU A 153 -11.56 -21.15 7.62
N ALA A 154 -11.93 -20.53 8.75
CA ALA A 154 -12.67 -21.19 9.82
C ALA A 154 -14.05 -21.66 9.33
N SER A 155 -14.74 -20.86 8.51
CA SER A 155 -15.99 -21.27 7.87
C SER A 155 -15.79 -22.46 6.93
N CYS A 156 -14.72 -22.48 6.12
CA CYS A 156 -14.40 -23.63 5.27
C CYS A 156 -14.13 -24.90 6.08
N ALA A 157 -13.40 -24.77 7.19
CA ALA A 157 -13.13 -25.85 8.13
C ALA A 157 -14.40 -26.38 8.81
N TYR A 158 -15.35 -25.50 9.14
CA TYR A 158 -16.64 -25.89 9.68
C TYR A 158 -17.50 -26.61 8.64
N LEU A 159 -17.54 -26.09 7.40
CA LEU A 159 -18.38 -26.59 6.31
C LEU A 159 -17.91 -27.93 5.72
N VAL A 160 -16.63 -28.28 5.84
CA VAL A 160 -16.11 -29.58 5.35
C VAL A 160 -16.50 -30.73 6.29
N GLY A 161 -16.65 -30.48 7.60
CA GLY A 161 -16.97 -31.51 8.60
C GLY A 161 -18.24 -32.34 8.31
N PRO A 162 -19.38 -31.73 7.94
CA PRO A 162 -20.62 -32.48 7.68
C PRO A 162 -20.69 -33.13 6.29
N MET A 163 -19.67 -33.05 5.43
CA MET A 163 -19.74 -33.65 4.10
C MET A 163 -19.58 -35.18 4.17
N ILE A 164 -20.73 -35.85 4.11
CA ILE A 164 -20.86 -37.31 4.05
C ILE A 164 -20.22 -37.84 2.76
N GLY A 165 -19.35 -38.84 2.88
CA GLY A 165 -18.73 -39.54 1.74
C GLY A 165 -17.28 -39.16 1.43
N LEU A 166 -16.69 -38.20 2.14
CA LEU A 166 -15.26 -37.91 2.03
C LEU A 166 -14.42 -38.97 2.76
N SER A 167 -13.37 -39.46 2.11
CA SER A 167 -12.41 -40.35 2.76
C SER A 167 -11.60 -39.59 3.83
N ALA A 168 -11.15 -40.31 4.86
CA ALA A 168 -10.33 -39.71 5.93
C ALA A 168 -9.06 -39.04 5.37
N HIS A 169 -8.46 -39.62 4.33
CA HIS A 169 -7.29 -39.03 3.66
C HIS A 169 -7.60 -37.70 2.99
N MET A 170 -8.77 -37.55 2.34
CA MET A 170 -9.16 -36.28 1.73
C MET A 170 -9.42 -35.21 2.79
N LEU A 171 -10.03 -35.57 3.92
CA LEU A 171 -10.22 -34.64 5.04
C LEU A 171 -8.88 -34.17 5.61
N ILE A 172 -7.95 -35.09 5.88
CA ILE A 172 -6.60 -34.75 6.36
C ILE A 172 -5.89 -33.85 5.35
N ALA A 173 -5.92 -34.20 4.05
CA ALA A 173 -5.31 -33.39 3.00
C ALA A 173 -5.91 -31.97 2.95
N TYR A 174 -7.22 -31.84 3.11
CA TYR A 174 -7.90 -30.55 3.14
C TYR A 174 -7.52 -29.72 4.38
N TRP A 175 -7.44 -30.33 5.56
CA TRP A 175 -6.97 -29.66 6.77
C TRP A 175 -5.52 -29.16 6.63
N VAL A 176 -4.64 -29.97 6.06
CA VAL A 176 -3.26 -29.55 5.74
C VAL A 176 -3.26 -28.37 4.76
N PHE A 177 -4.13 -28.41 3.75
CA PHE A 177 -4.26 -27.32 2.77
C PHE A 177 -4.74 -26.01 3.40
N LEU A 178 -5.74 -26.06 4.30
CA LEU A 178 -6.20 -24.90 5.06
C LEU A 178 -5.10 -24.36 5.98
N ALA A 179 -4.39 -25.23 6.69
CA ALA A 179 -3.29 -24.84 7.57
C ALA A 179 -2.14 -24.18 6.79
N ALA A 180 -1.75 -24.75 5.65
CA ALA A 180 -0.75 -24.18 4.76
C ALA A 180 -1.17 -22.80 4.23
N THR A 181 -2.44 -22.65 3.86
CA THR A 181 -3.00 -21.36 3.42
C THR A 181 -2.98 -20.32 4.53
N GLY A 182 -3.43 -20.68 5.73
CA GLY A 182 -3.38 -19.79 6.90
C GLY A 182 -1.95 -19.36 7.24
N ALA A 183 -1.00 -20.29 7.15
CA ALA A 183 0.42 -20.01 7.35
C ALA A 183 0.99 -19.06 6.28
N ASP A 184 0.64 -19.21 4.99
CA ASP A 184 1.08 -18.30 3.92
C ASP A 184 0.53 -16.87 4.11
N ILE A 185 -0.76 -16.76 4.48
CA ILE A 185 -1.41 -15.48 4.79
C ILE A 185 -0.72 -14.81 5.98
N ALA A 186 -0.51 -15.52 7.09
CA ALA A 186 0.18 -15.01 8.26
C ALA A 186 1.64 -14.60 7.95
N ARG A 187 2.37 -15.43 7.19
CA ARG A 187 3.73 -15.14 6.74
C ARG A 187 3.79 -13.88 5.88
N SER A 188 2.80 -13.67 5.04
CA SER A 188 2.72 -12.48 4.18
C SER A 188 2.58 -11.20 5.01
N VAL A 189 1.75 -11.21 6.06
CA VAL A 189 1.65 -10.09 7.03
C VAL A 189 2.96 -9.89 7.79
N ALA A 190 3.56 -10.97 8.28
CA ALA A 190 4.83 -10.90 9.00
C ALA A 190 5.93 -10.28 8.13
N ARG A 191 5.98 -10.62 6.84
CA ARG A 191 6.88 -9.98 5.86
C ARG A 191 6.58 -8.50 5.67
N LEU A 192 5.31 -8.10 5.65
CA LEU A 192 4.94 -6.68 5.58
C LEU A 192 5.41 -5.91 6.82
N ARG A 193 5.31 -6.49 8.03
CA ARG A 193 5.82 -5.85 9.26
C ARG A 193 7.32 -5.61 9.23
N ARG A 194 8.08 -6.42 8.49
CA ARG A 194 9.53 -6.28 8.30
C ARG A 194 9.90 -5.45 7.07
N TYR A 195 8.92 -4.95 6.33
CA TYR A 195 9.18 -4.17 5.13
C TYR A 195 9.92 -2.89 5.48
N ARG A 196 11.06 -2.69 4.82
CA ARG A 196 11.85 -1.45 4.90
C ARG A 196 11.83 -0.84 3.51
N TYR A 197 11.37 0.41 3.43
CA TYR A 197 11.49 1.21 2.22
C TYR A 197 12.95 1.30 1.82
N GLN A 198 13.23 0.95 0.57
CA GLN A 198 14.53 1.18 -0.05
C GLN A 198 14.39 2.42 -0.91
N LYS A 199 15.18 3.45 -0.60
CA LYS A 199 15.21 4.68 -1.38
C LYS A 199 15.72 4.34 -2.79
N PRO A 200 15.09 4.85 -3.86
CA PRO A 200 15.66 4.74 -5.20
C PRO A 200 17.08 5.32 -5.21
N PRO A 201 18.03 4.69 -5.93
CA PRO A 201 19.38 5.23 -6.05
C PRO A 201 19.32 6.66 -6.61
N SER A 202 20.12 7.56 -6.04
CA SER A 202 20.22 8.97 -6.45
C SER A 202 20.49 9.14 -7.95
N ASP A 203 21.09 8.13 -8.56
CA ASP A 203 21.54 8.15 -9.95
C ASP A 203 20.39 7.92 -10.94
N ALA A 204 19.25 7.42 -10.47
CA ALA A 204 18.05 7.25 -11.29
C ALA A 204 17.32 8.58 -11.58
N CYS A 205 17.67 9.65 -10.87
CA CYS A 205 17.13 10.98 -11.14
C CYS A 205 18.20 12.05 -10.82
N PRO A 206 18.91 12.59 -11.82
CA PRO A 206 20.04 13.50 -11.64
C PRO A 206 19.67 14.84 -10.95
N LEU A 207 18.38 15.10 -10.74
CA LEU A 207 17.84 16.22 -9.96
C LEU A 207 18.15 16.18 -8.45
N PHE A 208 18.55 15.01 -7.93
CA PHE A 208 18.76 14.78 -6.50
C PHE A 208 20.24 14.87 -6.07
N VAL A 209 21.14 15.26 -6.97
CA VAL A 209 22.55 15.50 -6.65
C VAL A 209 22.70 16.89 -6.03
N GLY A 210 22.23 17.05 -4.78
CA GLY A 210 22.62 18.17 -3.94
C GLY A 210 24.01 17.92 -3.36
N ARG A 211 24.94 18.86 -3.58
CA ARG A 211 26.30 18.87 -3.02
C ARG A 211 26.27 18.58 -1.52
N ARG A 212 27.08 17.61 -1.08
CA ARG A 212 27.45 17.45 0.33
C ARG A 212 28.21 18.67 0.83
#